data_AF-A0A5R2MYT4-F1
#
_entry.id   AF-A0A5R2MYT4-F1
#
_cell.length_a   1.000
_cell.length_b   1.000
_cell.length_c   1.000
_cell.angle_alpha   90.00
_cell.angle_beta   90.00
_cell.angle_gamma   90.00
#
_symmetry.space_group_name_H-M   'P 1'
#
loop_
_entity.id
_entity.type
_entity.pdbx_description
1 polymer ?
#
loop_
_entity_poly.entity_id
_entity_poly.type
_entity_poly.pdbx_seq_one_letter_code
_entity_poly.pdbx_strand_id
1 'polypeptide(L)'
;GKVVVEGVHNVPDGLAFASDGALFISCYEPSRIYRWRPDRGLEVLIEDPAATTLAHPTNIAFKGDKLYTANLGRWHITEIDLTALRELES
;
A
#
# COMPACT_ATOMS: atom_id res chain seq x y z
N GLY A 1 -20.05 -8.53 10.04
CA GLY A 1 -18.70 -7.93 9.99
C GLY A 1 -18.83 -6.42 10.00
N LYS A 2 -17.78 -5.69 10.42
CA LYS A 2 -17.72 -4.22 10.36
C LYS A 2 -16.89 -3.82 9.14
N VAL A 3 -17.38 -2.86 8.36
CA VAL A 3 -16.61 -2.26 7.26
C VAL A 3 -15.55 -1.33 7.86
N VAL A 4 -14.28 -1.52 7.46
CA VAL A 4 -13.14 -0.67 7.89
C VAL A 4 -13.00 0.52 6.95
N VAL A 5 -13.11 0.28 5.65
CA VAL A 5 -12.92 1.30 4.62
C VAL A 5 -13.76 0.97 3.39
N GLU A 6 -14.27 2.01 2.73
CA GLU A 6 -14.97 1.96 1.45
C GLU A 6 -14.21 2.85 0.43
N GLY A 7 -14.58 2.78 -0.85
CA GLY A 7 -13.97 3.63 -1.88
C GLY A 7 -12.56 3.20 -2.31
N VAL A 8 -12.16 1.97 -1.98
CA VAL A 8 -10.94 1.37 -2.55
C VAL A 8 -11.25 0.98 -3.99
N HIS A 9 -10.60 1.65 -4.93
CA HIS A 9 -10.69 1.34 -6.35
C HIS A 9 -9.49 0.50 -6.78
N ASN A 10 -9.45 0.04 -8.03
CA ASN A 10 -8.28 -0.62 -8.62
C ASN A 10 -7.94 -2.00 -8.04
N VAL A 11 -8.85 -2.98 -8.13
CA VAL A 11 -8.62 -4.41 -7.83
C VAL A 11 -7.71 -4.65 -6.60
N PRO A 12 -8.20 -4.41 -5.37
CA PRO A 12 -7.43 -4.67 -4.15
C PRO A 12 -7.12 -6.16 -4.00
N ASP A 13 -5.92 -6.47 -3.53
CA ASP A 13 -5.42 -7.85 -3.37
C ASP A 13 -4.79 -8.02 -1.97
N GLY A 14 -3.59 -7.47 -1.79
CA GLY A 14 -2.83 -7.53 -0.54
C GLY A 14 -3.26 -6.50 0.51
N LEU A 15 -3.19 -6.91 1.79
CA LEU A 15 -3.52 -6.10 2.95
C LEU A 15 -2.47 -6.27 4.05
N ALA A 16 -2.05 -5.17 4.68
CA ALA A 16 -1.21 -5.23 5.87
C ALA A 16 -1.51 -4.08 6.84
N PHE A 17 -1.64 -4.39 8.13
CA PHE A 17 -1.68 -3.37 9.18
C PHE A 17 -0.27 -2.99 9.62
N ALA A 18 -0.03 -1.69 9.73
CA ALA A 18 1.15 -1.15 10.41
C ALA A 18 0.93 -1.14 11.93
N SER A 19 2.01 -0.96 12.70
CA SER A 19 1.97 -0.96 14.16
C SER A 19 1.16 0.19 14.78
N ASP A 20 0.94 1.27 14.01
CA ASP A 20 0.13 2.42 14.42
C ASP A 20 -1.36 2.26 14.08
N GLY A 21 -1.76 1.11 13.54
CA GLY A 21 -3.13 0.80 13.15
C GLY A 21 -3.53 1.29 11.75
N ALA A 22 -2.62 1.89 10.98
CA ALA A 22 -2.87 2.19 9.57
C ALA A 22 -3.00 0.89 8.76
N LEU A 23 -3.96 0.85 7.83
CA LEU A 23 -4.16 -0.26 6.90
C LEU A 23 -3.58 0.13 5.54
N PHE A 24 -2.65 -0.67 5.04
CA PHE A 24 -2.12 -0.55 3.69
C PHE A 24 -2.80 -1.59 2.79
N ILE A 25 -3.10 -1.19 1.56
CA ILE A 25 -3.85 -2.00 0.59
C ILE A 25 -3.14 -1.90 -0.75
N SER A 26 -2.59 -3.01 -1.24
CA SER A 26 -2.04 -3.06 -2.59
C SER A 26 -3.12 -3.41 -3.61
N CYS A 27 -3.01 -2.78 -4.77
CA CYS A 27 -3.92 -2.87 -5.87
C CYS A 27 -3.20 -3.46 -7.08
N TYR A 28 -3.71 -4.58 -7.58
CA TYR A 28 -3.15 -5.26 -8.74
C TYR A 28 -3.23 -4.39 -10.01
N GLU A 29 -4.38 -3.72 -10.23
CA GLU A 29 -4.62 -2.95 -11.45
C GLU A 29 -5.63 -1.80 -11.29
N PRO A 30 -5.26 -0.56 -11.69
CA PRO A 30 -3.91 -0.04 -11.88
C PRO A 30 -3.01 -0.22 -10.65
N SER A 31 -1.70 -0.34 -10.88
CA SER A 31 -0.71 -0.54 -9.80
C SER A 31 -0.74 0.62 -8.82
N ARG A 32 -1.18 0.34 -7.59
CA ARG A 32 -1.39 1.37 -6.55
C ARG A 32 -1.20 0.78 -5.16
N ILE A 33 -0.85 1.63 -4.20
CA ILE A 33 -0.96 1.34 -2.77
C ILE A 33 -1.79 2.43 -2.13
N TYR A 34 -2.86 2.02 -1.43
CA TYR A 34 -3.61 2.90 -0.55
C TYR A 34 -3.09 2.80 0.88
N ARG A 35 -3.29 3.88 1.64
CA ARG A 35 -3.19 3.91 3.09
C ARG A 35 -4.51 4.40 3.67
N TRP A 36 -5.07 3.65 4.61
CA TRP A 36 -6.21 4.07 5.39
C TRP A 36 -5.81 4.26 6.84
N ARG A 37 -6.24 5.36 7.44
CA ARG A 37 -6.09 5.61 8.88
C ARG A 37 -7.43 5.91 9.53
N PRO A 38 -7.66 5.48 10.79
CA PRO A 38 -8.91 5.77 11.51
C PRO A 38 -9.23 7.27 11.63
N ASP A 39 -8.20 8.11 11.72
CA ASP A 39 -8.29 9.55 11.94
C ASP A 39 -8.30 10.38 10.65
N ARG A 40 -7.79 9.83 9.54
CA ARG A 40 -7.62 10.57 8.26
C ARG A 40 -8.39 9.99 7.08
N GLY A 41 -8.90 8.77 7.20
CA GLY A 41 -9.59 8.07 6.12
C GLY A 41 -8.62 7.46 5.11
N LEU A 42 -9.12 7.21 3.90
CA LEU A 42 -8.41 6.54 2.81
C LEU A 42 -7.69 7.56 1.92
N GLU A 43 -6.42 7.30 1.60
CA GLU A 43 -5.65 8.08 0.63
C GLU A 43 -4.86 7.18 -0.31
N VAL A 44 -4.55 7.69 -1.50
CA VAL A 44 -3.60 7.06 -2.41
C VAL A 44 -2.20 7.40 -1.92
N LEU A 45 -1.45 6.40 -1.47
CA LEU A 45 -0.09 6.60 -0.98
C LEU A 45 0.93 6.52 -2.11
N ILE A 46 0.79 5.52 -2.99
CA ILE A 46 1.67 5.32 -4.14
C ILE A 46 0.82 4.98 -5.35
N GLU A 47 1.15 5.58 -6.49
CA GLU A 47 0.54 5.26 -7.77
C GLU A 47 1.61 5.02 -8.83
N ASP A 48 1.46 3.94 -9.60
CA ASP A 48 2.31 3.59 -10.73
C ASP A 48 1.42 3.26 -11.94
N PRO A 49 0.86 4.27 -12.64
CA PRO A 49 -0.10 4.04 -13.72
C PRO A 49 0.48 3.24 -14.90
N ALA A 50 1.81 3.32 -15.10
CA ALA A 50 2.50 2.62 -16.16
C ALA A 50 2.88 1.18 -15.78
N ALA A 51 2.65 0.78 -14.51
CA ALA A 51 3.03 -0.50 -13.95
C ALA A 51 4.50 -0.87 -14.25
N THR A 52 5.42 0.09 -14.19
CA THR A 52 6.84 -0.13 -14.50
C THR A 52 7.68 -0.40 -13.26
N THR A 53 7.29 0.18 -12.12
CA THR A 53 8.08 0.21 -10.88
C THR A 53 7.48 -0.71 -9.82
N LEU A 54 6.20 -0.52 -9.46
CA LEU A 54 5.46 -1.46 -8.62
C LEU A 54 5.05 -2.69 -9.43
N ALA A 55 4.63 -2.52 -10.68
CA ALA A 55 4.33 -3.61 -11.60
C ALA A 55 3.37 -4.68 -11.03
N HIS A 56 2.13 -4.28 -10.80
CA HIS A 56 1.02 -5.10 -10.32
C HIS A 56 1.29 -5.78 -8.97
N PRO A 57 1.34 -5.01 -7.87
CA PRO A 57 1.59 -5.56 -6.54
C PRO A 57 0.40 -6.39 -6.03
N THR A 58 0.62 -7.67 -5.73
CA THR A 58 -0.42 -8.61 -5.30
C THR A 58 -0.47 -8.80 -3.78
N ASN A 59 0.67 -8.81 -3.10
CA ASN A 59 0.69 -8.90 -1.64
C ASN A 59 1.74 -8.00 -1.01
N ILE A 60 1.53 -7.63 0.25
CA ILE A 60 2.39 -6.70 0.99
C ILE A 60 2.66 -7.15 2.41
N ALA A 61 3.83 -6.77 2.94
CA ALA A 61 4.22 -7.06 4.31
C ALA A 61 5.19 -6.01 4.88
N PHE A 62 5.18 -5.85 6.19
CA PHE A 62 6.10 -4.95 6.89
C PHE A 62 7.32 -5.67 7.46
N LYS A 63 8.45 -4.95 7.51
CA LYS A 63 9.59 -5.27 8.37
C LYS A 63 10.14 -3.96 8.95
N GLY A 64 9.81 -3.69 10.20
CA GLY A 64 10.06 -2.38 10.81
C GLY A 64 9.32 -1.28 10.05
N ASP A 65 10.02 -0.21 9.67
CA ASP A 65 9.47 0.93 8.93
C ASP A 65 9.44 0.74 7.41
N LYS A 66 9.71 -0.47 6.93
CA LYS A 66 9.76 -0.79 5.51
C LYS A 66 8.55 -1.63 5.10
N LEU A 67 7.94 -1.25 3.99
CA LEU A 67 6.89 -2.01 3.33
C LEU A 67 7.47 -2.76 2.12
N TYR A 68 7.13 -4.02 1.98
CA TYR A 68 7.54 -4.86 0.86
C TYR A 68 6.35 -5.22 0.01
N THR A 69 6.52 -5.25 -1.31
CA THR A 69 5.47 -5.68 -2.26
C THR A 69 5.96 -6.84 -3.12
N ALA A 70 5.13 -7.88 -3.26
CA ALA A 70 5.31 -8.94 -4.24
C ALA A 70 4.62 -8.53 -5.55
N ASN A 71 5.37 -8.48 -6.64
CA ASN A 71 4.93 -7.85 -7.88
C ASN A 71 4.72 -8.90 -8.97
N LEU A 72 3.51 -8.99 -9.52
CA LEU A 72 3.18 -10.00 -10.54
C LEU A 72 3.63 -9.59 -11.94
N GLY A 73 3.72 -8.29 -12.21
CA GLY A 73 4.09 -7.75 -13.52
C GLY A 73 5.56 -7.89 -13.89
N ARG A 74 6.42 -8.18 -12.91
CA ARG A 74 7.89 -8.31 -13.07
C ARG A 74 8.48 -9.27 -12.04
N TRP A 75 9.79 -9.48 -12.08
CA TRP A 75 10.51 -10.44 -11.24
C TRP A 75 11.23 -9.78 -10.07
N HIS A 76 10.53 -8.97 -9.28
CA HIS A 76 11.14 -8.29 -8.13
C HIS A 76 10.19 -8.14 -6.94
N ILE A 77 10.80 -7.94 -5.78
CA ILE A 77 10.15 -7.41 -4.60
C ILE A 77 10.52 -5.94 -4.50
N THR A 78 9.53 -5.06 -4.31
CA THR A 78 9.83 -3.65 -4.00
C THR A 78 10.01 -3.52 -2.50
N GLU A 79 11.06 -2.83 -2.08
CA GLU A 79 11.18 -2.30 -0.72
C GLU A 79 10.85 -0.81 -0.75
N ILE A 80 9.95 -0.38 0.12
CA ILE A 80 9.50 1.01 0.25
C ILE A 80 9.85 1.48 1.65
N ASP A 81 10.70 2.49 1.73
CA ASP A 81 11.05 3.15 3.00
C ASP A 81 9.98 4.19 3.35
N LEU A 82 9.30 3.99 4.47
CA LEU A 82 8.23 4.88 4.93
C LEU A 82 8.69 5.90 5.97
N THR A 83 9.98 5.93 6.34
CA THR A 83 10.50 6.87 7.35
C THR A 83 10.26 8.33 6.95
N ALA A 84 10.43 8.65 5.66
CA ALA A 84 10.19 9.99 5.12
C ALA A 84 8.74 10.48 5.30
N LEU A 85 7.75 9.58 5.38
CA LEU A 85 6.36 9.97 5.62
C LEU A 85 6.12 10.44 7.06
N ARG A 86 6.85 9.86 8.02
CA ARG A 86 6.71 10.24 9.44
C ARG A 86 7.21 11.67 9.67
N GLU A 87 8.28 12.07 8.99
CA GLU A 87 8.85 13.42 9.10
C GLU A 87 7.94 14.52 8.55
N LEU A 88 7.15 14.19 7.52
CA LEU A 88 6.19 15.13 6.92
C LEU A 88 4.90 15.29 7.76
N GLU A 89 4.67 14.36 8.68
CA GLU A 89 3.44 14.29 9.50
C GLU A 89 3.63 14.81 10.94
N SER A 90 4.88 15.08 11.34
CA SER A 90 5.29 15.65 12.64
C SER A 90 5.44 17.16 12.60
#